data_AF-A0AAE0DT06-F1
#
_entry.id   AF-A0AAE0DT06-F1
#
_cell.length_a   1.000
_cell.length_b   1.000
_cell.length_c   1.000
_cell.angle_alpha   90.00
_cell.angle_beta   90.00
_cell.angle_gamma   90.00
#
_symmetry.space_group_name_H-M   'P 1'
#
loop_
_entity.id
_entity.type
_entity.pdbx_description
1 polymer ?
#
loop_
_entity_poly.entity_id
_entity_poly.type
_entity_poly.pdbx_seq_one_letter_code
_entity_poly.pdbx_strand_id
1 'polypeptide(L)'
;MGLMYRFLGFMFLGFLLFCKAEGAIRYYDFVVKESNFTRLCSTKSILTVNDRFPGPEIQVNKGDTVFVNVHNQGTYGITIHWHGVKMPRNPWSDGPEYVTQCPIPAGTNFTQEINFSTEEGTLWWHAHSDWSRATVHGAIIVYTANADNGTSYPYPKPHGEQTIVIASWYKADVMEV
;
A
#
# COMPACT_ATOMS: atom_id res chain seq x y z
N MET A 1 51.03 13.52 -20.56
CA MET A 1 50.20 13.88 -19.38
C MET A 1 48.71 14.06 -19.69
N GLY A 2 48.29 14.77 -20.75
CA GLY A 2 46.87 15.14 -20.96
C GLY A 2 45.88 14.01 -21.26
N LEU A 3 46.31 12.88 -21.83
CA LEU A 3 45.42 11.76 -22.17
C LEU A 3 44.95 10.98 -20.93
N MET A 4 45.81 10.87 -19.91
CA MET A 4 45.50 10.20 -18.64
C MET A 4 44.48 11.01 -17.82
N TYR A 5 44.62 12.34 -17.76
CA TYR A 5 43.65 13.22 -17.10
C TYR A 5 42.28 13.23 -17.78
N ARG A 6 42.23 13.07 -19.11
CA ARG A 6 40.96 12.93 -19.85
C ARG A 6 40.27 11.59 -19.58
N PHE A 7 41.04 10.51 -19.45
CA PHE A 7 40.51 9.18 -19.08
C PHE A 7 40.00 9.15 -17.63
N LEU A 8 40.75 9.71 -16.68
CA LEU A 8 40.33 9.87 -15.29
C LEU A 8 39.10 10.79 -15.16
N GLY A 9 39.02 11.87 -15.94
CA GLY A 9 37.86 12.75 -16.00
C GLY A 9 36.59 12.05 -16.51
N PHE A 10 36.72 11.20 -17.54
CA PHE A 10 35.60 10.37 -18.04
C PHE A 10 35.16 9.31 -17.01
N MET A 11 36.10 8.72 -16.27
CA MET A 11 35.80 7.75 -15.22
C MET A 11 35.07 8.41 -14.03
N PHE A 12 35.47 9.63 -13.66
CA PHE A 12 34.84 10.41 -12.59
C PHE A 12 33.43 10.90 -12.97
N LEU A 13 33.21 11.30 -14.24
CA LEU A 13 31.89 11.64 -14.76
C LEU A 13 30.96 10.41 -14.86
N GLY A 14 31.52 9.24 -15.18
CA GLY A 14 30.80 7.97 -15.18
C GLY A 14 30.34 7.53 -13.79
N PHE A 15 31.15 7.75 -12.74
CA PHE A 15 30.78 7.42 -11.36
C PHE A 15 29.70 8.35 -10.77
N LEU A 16 29.64 9.62 -11.19
CA LEU A 16 28.58 10.55 -10.79
C LEU A 16 27.19 10.19 -11.38
N LEU A 17 27.15 9.40 -12.46
CA LEU A 17 25.90 8.90 -13.07
C LEU A 17 25.30 7.68 -12.36
N PHE A 18 25.98 7.09 -11.38
CA PHE A 18 25.52 5.91 -10.63
C PHE A 18 25.03 6.22 -9.21
N CYS A 19 24.62 7.47 -8.92
CA CYS A 19 23.86 7.75 -7.70
C CYS A 19 22.40 7.27 -7.90
N LYS A 20 22.19 5.95 -7.86
CA LYS A 20 20.84 5.38 -7.76
C LYS A 20 20.32 5.64 -6.35
N ALA A 21 19.45 6.64 -6.19
CA ALA A 21 18.50 6.64 -5.09
C ALA A 21 17.42 5.59 -5.42
N GLU A 22 17.71 4.31 -5.19
CA GLU A 22 16.77 3.21 -5.41
C GLU A 22 16.00 3.01 -4.10
N GLY A 23 14.69 3.24 -4.13
CA GLY A 23 13.82 2.94 -2.98
C GLY A 23 13.81 1.45 -2.69
N ALA A 24 13.46 1.08 -1.46
CA ALA A 24 13.43 -0.32 -1.08
C ALA A 24 12.29 -1.05 -1.78
N ILE A 25 12.51 -2.31 -2.14
CA ILE A 25 11.45 -3.21 -2.59
C ILE A 25 10.90 -3.94 -1.37
N ARG A 26 9.58 -3.92 -1.18
CA ARG A 26 8.89 -4.61 -0.08
C ARG A 26 7.79 -5.52 -0.60
N TYR A 27 7.52 -6.58 0.15
CA TYR A 27 6.52 -7.59 -0.19
C TYR A 27 5.54 -7.76 0.96
N TYR A 28 4.26 -7.84 0.65
CA TYR A 28 3.20 -8.17 1.60
C TYR A 28 2.26 -9.23 1.00
N ASP A 29 1.75 -10.10 1.86
CA ASP A 29 0.66 -11.00 1.53
C ASP A 29 -0.62 -10.51 2.21
N PHE A 30 -1.65 -10.27 1.40
CA PHE A 30 -2.98 -9.92 1.85
C PHE A 30 -3.88 -11.13 1.63
N VAL A 31 -4.15 -11.88 2.70
CA VAL A 31 -5.12 -12.98 2.68
C VAL A 31 -6.48 -12.40 3.01
N VAL A 32 -7.30 -12.18 1.98
CA VAL A 32 -8.69 -11.75 2.12
C VAL A 32 -9.53 -12.97 2.48
N LYS A 33 -10.18 -12.96 3.64
CA LYS A 33 -11.03 -14.06 4.09
C LYS A 33 -12.08 -13.61 5.09
N GLU A 34 -13.06 -14.48 5.29
CA GLU A 34 -14.10 -14.32 6.30
C GLU A 34 -13.56 -14.57 7.70
N SER A 35 -13.83 -13.63 8.62
CA SER A 35 -13.48 -13.74 10.04
C SER A 35 -14.64 -13.22 10.90
N ASN A 36 -14.89 -13.87 12.04
CA ASN A 36 -15.96 -13.48 12.95
C ASN A 36 -15.56 -12.31 13.84
N PHE A 37 -16.36 -11.24 13.83
CA PHE A 37 -16.17 -10.08 14.71
C PHE A 37 -17.44 -9.76 15.48
N THR A 38 -17.26 -9.45 16.77
CA THR A 38 -18.34 -8.99 17.65
C THR A 38 -18.22 -7.48 17.91
N ARG A 39 -19.30 -6.74 17.60
CA ARG A 39 -19.46 -5.32 17.96
C ARG A 39 -20.93 -5.08 18.29
N LEU A 40 -21.19 -4.13 19.20
CA LEU A 40 -22.56 -3.80 19.63
C LEU A 40 -23.37 -5.05 20.06
N CYS A 41 -22.70 -5.99 20.75
CA CYS A 41 -23.22 -7.28 21.19
C CYS A 41 -23.76 -8.21 20.09
N SER A 42 -23.32 -8.03 18.83
CA SER A 42 -23.70 -8.86 17.69
C SER A 42 -22.45 -9.41 17.01
N THR A 43 -22.43 -10.71 16.74
CA THR A 43 -21.36 -11.35 15.97
C THR A 43 -21.82 -11.54 14.54
N LYS A 44 -20.97 -11.17 13.58
CA LYS A 44 -21.13 -11.51 12.17
C LYS A 44 -19.80 -11.89 11.56
N SER A 45 -19.86 -12.69 10.50
CA SER A 45 -18.72 -12.92 9.62
C SER A 45 -18.53 -11.69 8.74
N ILE A 46 -17.30 -11.23 8.57
CA ILE A 46 -16.95 -10.12 7.67
C ILE A 46 -15.71 -10.49 6.88
N LEU A 47 -15.57 -9.98 5.65
CA LEU A 47 -14.29 -10.03 4.97
C LEU A 47 -13.28 -9.12 5.68
N THR A 48 -12.09 -9.67 5.89
CA THR A 48 -10.94 -9.01 6.48
C THR A 48 -9.68 -9.32 5.67
N VAL A 49 -8.60 -8.60 5.98
CA VAL A 49 -7.25 -8.96 5.52
C VAL A 49 -6.48 -9.52 6.71
N ASN A 50 -5.97 -10.74 6.58
CA ASN A 50 -5.14 -11.41 7.59
C ASN A 50 -5.80 -11.47 8.98
N ASP A 51 -7.11 -11.73 9.04
CA ASP A 51 -7.93 -11.78 10.28
C ASP A 51 -8.01 -10.44 11.06
N ARG A 52 -7.72 -9.31 10.42
CA ARG A 52 -7.66 -8.00 11.08
C ARG A 52 -8.74 -7.06 10.57
N PHE A 53 -9.40 -6.38 11.52
CA PHE A 53 -10.31 -5.27 11.26
C PHE A 53 -10.08 -4.13 12.28
N PRO A 54 -9.56 -2.96 11.85
CA PRO A 54 -9.04 -2.66 10.50
C PRO A 54 -7.89 -3.61 10.10
N GLY A 55 -7.63 -3.72 8.80
CA GLY A 55 -6.57 -4.56 8.25
C GLY A 55 -5.15 -4.07 8.62
N PRO A 56 -4.11 -4.81 8.21
CA PRO A 56 -2.73 -4.47 8.53
C PRO A 56 -2.32 -3.09 7.97
N GLU A 57 -1.50 -2.39 8.74
CA GLU A 57 -0.85 -1.16 8.28
C GLU A 57 0.33 -1.49 7.35
N ILE A 58 0.43 -0.74 6.25
CA ILE A 58 1.61 -0.77 5.37
C ILE A 58 2.52 0.38 5.77
N GLN A 59 3.78 0.07 6.06
CA GLN A 59 4.80 1.05 6.38
C GLN A 59 5.89 1.05 5.31
N VAL A 60 6.11 2.20 4.69
CA VAL A 60 7.01 2.38 3.55
C VAL A 60 7.74 3.71 3.68
N ASN A 61 8.85 3.86 2.98
CA ASN A 61 9.47 5.17 2.76
C ASN A 61 9.05 5.71 1.39
N LYS A 62 9.06 7.03 1.26
CA LYS A 62 8.97 7.69 -0.04
C LYS A 62 10.06 7.14 -0.99
N GLY A 63 9.63 6.75 -2.18
CA GLY A 63 10.45 6.12 -3.22
C GLY A 63 10.37 4.59 -3.23
N ASP A 64 9.83 3.94 -2.20
CA ASP A 64 9.73 2.48 -2.14
C ASP A 64 8.77 1.94 -3.20
N THR A 65 9.06 0.73 -3.69
CA THR A 65 8.14 -0.07 -4.48
C THR A 65 7.64 -1.23 -3.63
N VAL A 66 6.32 -1.39 -3.57
CA VAL A 66 5.69 -2.47 -2.82
C VAL A 66 5.01 -3.42 -3.79
N PHE A 67 5.17 -4.72 -3.55
CA PHE A 67 4.35 -5.76 -4.16
C PHE A 67 3.41 -6.32 -3.10
N VAL A 68 2.10 -6.26 -3.36
CA VAL A 68 1.11 -6.92 -2.50
C VAL A 68 0.46 -8.04 -3.28
N ASN A 69 0.67 -9.27 -2.82
CA ASN A 69 -0.04 -10.42 -3.34
C ASN A 69 -1.37 -10.58 -2.59
N VAL A 70 -2.47 -10.28 -3.27
CA VAL A 70 -3.81 -10.36 -2.70
C VAL A 70 -4.36 -11.75 -3.01
N HIS A 71 -4.46 -12.58 -1.98
CA HIS A 71 -5.06 -13.91 -2.03
C HIS A 71 -6.52 -13.80 -1.64
N ASN A 72 -7.43 -13.96 -2.59
CA ASN A 72 -8.85 -13.95 -2.30
C ASN A 72 -9.33 -15.34 -1.85
N GLN A 73 -9.35 -15.57 -0.54
CA GLN A 73 -9.96 -16.73 0.11
C GLN A 73 -11.38 -16.43 0.63
N GLY A 74 -11.98 -15.31 0.19
CA GLY A 74 -13.37 -14.96 0.45
C GLY A 74 -14.35 -15.69 -0.46
N THR A 75 -15.61 -15.28 -0.40
CA THR A 75 -16.73 -15.93 -1.08
C THR A 75 -17.13 -15.26 -2.40
N TYR A 76 -16.66 -14.04 -2.67
CA TYR A 76 -16.97 -13.27 -3.87
C TYR A 76 -15.75 -12.53 -4.42
N GLY A 77 -15.86 -12.00 -5.64
CA GLY A 77 -14.79 -11.24 -6.29
C GLY A 77 -14.45 -9.93 -5.56
N ILE A 78 -13.17 -9.59 -5.45
CA ILE A 78 -12.74 -8.37 -4.75
C ILE A 78 -11.59 -7.68 -5.48
N THR A 79 -11.49 -6.37 -5.31
CA THR A 79 -10.31 -5.59 -5.71
C THR A 79 -9.80 -4.76 -4.54
N ILE A 80 -8.52 -4.42 -4.52
CA ILE A 80 -7.89 -3.54 -3.51
C ILE A 80 -7.36 -2.30 -4.22
N HIS A 81 -7.64 -1.13 -3.64
CA HIS A 81 -7.17 0.17 -4.09
C HIS A 81 -6.27 0.83 -3.04
N TRP A 82 -5.27 1.55 -3.54
CA TRP A 82 -4.21 2.21 -2.77
C TRP A 82 -4.47 3.70 -2.72
N HIS A 83 -5.44 4.10 -1.91
CA HIS A 83 -5.99 5.45 -1.91
C HIS A 83 -4.93 6.53 -1.66
N GLY A 84 -4.80 7.42 -2.63
CA GLY A 84 -3.86 8.55 -2.62
C GLY A 84 -2.47 8.23 -3.16
N VAL A 85 -2.19 6.97 -3.53
CA VAL A 85 -1.00 6.64 -4.30
C VAL A 85 -1.25 6.97 -5.78
N LYS A 86 -0.35 7.75 -6.40
CA LYS A 86 -0.56 8.28 -7.76
C LYS A 86 -0.45 7.26 -8.89
N MET A 87 0.17 6.10 -8.64
CA MET A 87 0.35 5.03 -9.63
C MET A 87 0.87 5.52 -11.00
N PRO A 88 2.02 6.23 -11.04
CA PRO A 88 2.49 6.89 -12.26
C PRO A 88 2.69 5.88 -13.39
N ARG A 89 1.84 5.96 -14.42
CA ARG A 89 1.81 5.05 -15.59
C ARG A 89 1.50 3.59 -15.24
N ASN A 90 0.97 3.30 -14.05
CA ASN A 90 0.62 1.94 -13.62
C ASN A 90 -0.86 1.82 -13.19
N PRO A 91 -1.83 2.09 -14.09
CA PRO A 91 -3.25 1.95 -13.75
C PRO A 91 -3.65 0.51 -13.42
N TRP A 92 -2.90 -0.49 -13.90
CA TRP A 92 -3.20 -1.92 -13.76
C TRP A 92 -3.21 -2.42 -12.31
N SER A 93 -2.53 -1.70 -11.40
CA SER A 93 -2.51 -2.00 -9.96
C SER A 93 -3.34 -1.02 -9.14
N ASP A 94 -4.11 -0.15 -9.78
CA ASP A 94 -4.88 0.89 -9.08
C ASP A 94 -6.07 0.31 -8.30
N GLY A 95 -6.80 -0.66 -8.85
CA GLY A 95 -7.83 -1.41 -8.12
C GLY A 95 -9.31 -1.13 -8.40
N PRO A 96 -9.78 0.03 -8.90
CA PRO A 96 -11.22 0.24 -9.07
C PRO A 96 -11.86 -0.78 -10.02
N GLU A 97 -12.82 -1.54 -9.49
CA GLU A 97 -13.47 -2.65 -10.19
C GLU A 97 -14.16 -2.16 -11.48
N TYR A 98 -13.93 -2.88 -12.58
CA TYR A 98 -14.42 -2.58 -13.93
C TYR A 98 -13.96 -1.25 -14.54
N VAL A 99 -13.07 -0.52 -13.86
CA VAL A 99 -12.38 0.65 -14.41
C VAL A 99 -10.97 0.28 -14.86
N THR A 100 -10.16 -0.30 -13.96
CA THR A 100 -8.78 -0.68 -14.26
C THR A 100 -8.54 -2.19 -14.26
N GLN A 101 -9.40 -2.96 -13.60
CA GLN A 101 -9.31 -4.41 -13.55
C GLN A 101 -10.68 -5.09 -13.33
N CYS A 102 -10.80 -6.35 -13.74
CA CYS A 102 -11.84 -7.23 -13.23
C CYS A 102 -11.56 -7.60 -11.76
N PRO A 103 -12.58 -7.99 -10.98
CA PRO A 103 -12.38 -8.47 -9.62
C PRO A 103 -11.49 -9.71 -9.60
N ILE A 104 -10.69 -9.86 -8.54
CA ILE A 104 -9.92 -11.06 -8.26
C ILE A 104 -10.93 -12.14 -7.83
N PRO A 105 -11.16 -13.21 -8.62
CA PRO A 105 -12.15 -14.21 -8.26
C PRO A 105 -11.83 -14.93 -6.95
N ALA A 106 -12.86 -15.41 -6.26
CA ALA A 106 -12.69 -16.26 -5.08
C ALA A 106 -11.81 -17.49 -5.40
N GLY A 107 -10.90 -17.82 -4.50
CA GLY A 107 -9.92 -18.90 -4.65
C GLY A 107 -8.70 -18.55 -5.52
N THR A 108 -8.58 -17.32 -6.01
CA THR A 108 -7.45 -16.88 -6.86
C THR A 108 -6.64 -15.77 -6.20
N ASN A 109 -5.56 -15.33 -6.86
CA ASN A 109 -4.73 -14.23 -6.39
C ASN A 109 -4.35 -13.27 -7.52
N PHE A 110 -3.92 -12.08 -7.12
CA PHE A 110 -3.35 -11.08 -8.01
C PHE A 110 -2.30 -10.27 -7.26
N THR A 111 -1.13 -10.08 -7.87
CA THR A 111 -0.08 -9.24 -7.31
C THR A 111 -0.18 -7.83 -7.87
N GLN A 112 -0.35 -6.86 -6.99
CA GLN A 112 -0.36 -5.43 -7.33
C GLN A 112 1.02 -4.83 -7.04
N GLU A 113 1.53 -4.04 -7.99
CA GLU A 113 2.76 -3.26 -7.86
C GLU A 113 2.40 -1.81 -7.53
N ILE A 114 2.88 -1.32 -6.39
CA ILE A 114 2.59 0.01 -5.86
C ILE A 114 3.88 0.81 -5.81
N ASN A 115 3.93 1.91 -6.57
CA ASN A 115 5.07 2.82 -6.58
C ASN A 115 4.78 4.06 -5.74
N PHE A 116 5.45 4.19 -4.59
CA PHE A 116 5.36 5.36 -3.71
C PHE A 116 6.27 6.48 -4.21
N SER A 117 5.85 7.13 -5.28
CA SER A 117 6.62 8.14 -6.01
C SER A 117 6.97 9.39 -5.19
N THR A 118 5.95 10.17 -4.82
CA THR A 118 6.08 11.53 -4.28
C THR A 118 5.32 11.70 -2.97
N GLU A 119 4.50 10.71 -2.64
CA GLU A 119 3.70 10.60 -1.43
C GLU A 119 4.61 10.63 -0.19
N GLU A 120 4.15 11.30 0.85
CA GLU A 120 4.76 11.37 2.17
C GLU A 120 3.66 11.72 3.17
N GLY A 121 3.58 11.01 4.29
CA GLY A 121 2.52 11.15 5.29
C GLY A 121 1.56 9.94 5.33
N THR A 122 0.31 10.21 5.68
CA THR A 122 -0.71 9.17 5.91
C THR A 122 -1.62 9.02 4.71
N LEU A 123 -1.66 7.80 4.18
CA LEU A 123 -2.58 7.31 3.16
C LEU A 123 -3.34 6.11 3.73
N TRP A 124 -4.11 5.42 2.89
CA TRP A 124 -4.82 4.20 3.29
C TRP A 124 -5.08 3.32 2.08
N TRP A 125 -5.34 2.05 2.32
CA TRP A 125 -5.81 1.12 1.31
C TRP A 125 -7.22 0.67 1.68
N HIS A 126 -8.01 0.33 0.68
CA HIS A 126 -9.34 -0.23 0.88
C HIS A 126 -9.77 -1.07 -0.30
N ALA A 127 -10.71 -2.00 -0.07
CA ALA A 127 -11.33 -2.68 -1.18
C ALA A 127 -12.08 -1.70 -2.09
N HIS A 128 -12.12 -1.95 -3.40
CA HIS A 128 -12.76 -1.05 -4.36
C HIS A 128 -13.76 -1.77 -5.28
N SER A 129 -14.45 -2.74 -4.68
CA SER A 129 -15.61 -3.46 -5.23
C SER A 129 -16.79 -3.35 -4.26
N ASP A 130 -17.95 -2.96 -4.76
CA ASP A 130 -19.18 -2.74 -3.97
C ASP A 130 -18.95 -1.99 -2.65
N TRP A 131 -19.49 -2.52 -1.54
CA TRP A 131 -19.41 -1.96 -0.19
C TRP A 131 -18.37 -2.65 0.69
N SER A 132 -17.55 -3.53 0.10
CA SER A 132 -16.56 -4.35 0.81
C SER A 132 -15.53 -3.54 1.61
N ARG A 133 -15.27 -2.28 1.23
CA ARG A 133 -14.43 -1.34 1.98
C ARG A 133 -14.92 -1.05 3.40
N ALA A 134 -16.18 -1.36 3.73
CA ALA A 134 -16.71 -1.21 5.08
C ALA A 134 -15.88 -2.01 6.12
N THR A 135 -15.29 -3.13 5.71
CA THR A 135 -14.46 -3.98 6.59
C THR A 135 -13.08 -4.29 6.02
N VAL A 136 -12.89 -4.18 4.71
CA VAL A 136 -11.60 -4.39 4.03
C VAL A 136 -10.92 -3.04 3.79
N HIS A 137 -10.19 -2.55 4.79
CA HIS A 137 -9.39 -1.33 4.72
C HIS A 137 -8.28 -1.31 5.78
N GLY A 138 -7.24 -0.51 5.57
CA GLY A 138 -6.16 -0.30 6.53
C GLY A 138 -5.31 0.91 6.17
N ALA A 139 -4.41 1.31 7.07
CA ALA A 139 -3.60 2.49 6.88
C ALA A 139 -2.36 2.21 6.01
N ILE A 140 -1.85 3.27 5.39
CA ILE A 140 -0.54 3.30 4.75
C ILE A 140 0.22 4.49 5.35
N ILE A 141 1.39 4.24 5.93
CA ILE A 141 2.28 5.29 6.44
C ILE A 141 3.50 5.37 5.53
N VAL A 142 3.66 6.53 4.88
CA VAL A 142 4.78 6.84 3.99
C VAL A 142 5.73 7.78 4.71
N TYR A 143 6.81 7.22 5.25
CA TYR A 143 7.87 7.99 5.91
C TYR A 143 8.70 8.79 4.89
N THR A 144 9.43 9.79 5.37
CA THR A 144 10.34 10.58 4.51
C THR A 144 11.38 9.66 3.86
N ALA A 145 11.85 10.04 2.67
CA ALA A 145 12.90 9.27 1.99
C ALA A 145 14.15 9.23 2.90
N ASN A 146 14.63 8.02 3.26
CA ASN A 146 15.82 7.75 4.07
C ASN A 146 16.17 8.86 5.07
N ALA A 147 15.59 8.82 6.27
CA ALA A 147 15.86 9.78 7.36
C ALA A 147 17.37 9.98 7.65
N ASP A 148 18.21 9.00 7.27
CA ASP A 148 19.67 9.03 7.37
C ASP A 148 20.36 10.04 6.43
N ASN A 149 19.66 10.53 5.39
CA ASN A 149 20.22 11.43 4.38
C ASN A 149 19.84 12.92 4.58
N GLY A 150 19.39 13.27 5.80
CA GLY A 150 19.09 14.66 6.19
C GLY A 150 17.69 15.17 5.81
N THR A 151 16.89 14.35 5.13
CA THR A 151 15.46 14.59 4.87
C THR A 151 14.64 14.28 6.11
N SER A 152 14.35 15.33 6.87
CA SER A 152 13.47 15.28 8.04
C SER A 152 12.11 15.89 7.74
N TYR A 153 11.10 15.53 8.54
CA TYR A 153 9.82 16.22 8.53
C TYR A 153 10.01 17.73 8.72
N PRO A 154 9.11 18.58 8.19
CA PRO A 154 9.17 20.04 8.37
C PRO A 154 8.84 20.48 9.82
N TYR A 155 8.88 19.55 10.78
CA TYR A 155 8.59 19.72 12.19
C TYR A 155 9.50 18.80 13.02
N PRO A 156 9.74 19.12 14.31
CA PRO A 156 10.53 18.25 15.20
C PRO A 156 9.95 16.84 15.27
N LYS A 157 10.84 15.83 15.32
CA LYS A 157 10.43 14.43 15.44
C LYS A 157 9.48 14.26 16.63
N PRO A 158 8.26 13.71 16.43
CA PRO A 158 7.33 13.48 17.53
C PRO A 158 7.88 12.42 18.50
N HIS A 159 7.42 12.47 19.76
CA HIS A 159 7.78 11.47 20.77
C HIS A 159 7.22 10.07 20.44
N GLY A 160 6.13 10.03 19.69
CA GLY A 160 5.48 8.80 19.22
C GLY A 160 4.43 9.14 18.18
N GLU A 161 4.04 8.12 17.42
CA GLU A 161 3.06 8.21 16.34
C GLU A 161 1.98 7.14 16.57
N GLN A 162 0.73 7.48 16.27
CA GLN A 162 -0.41 6.58 16.44
C GLN A 162 -1.37 6.72 15.27
N THR A 163 -1.66 5.61 14.62
CA THR A 163 -2.69 5.53 13.59
C THR A 163 -4.07 5.44 14.22
N ILE A 164 -4.99 6.32 13.80
CA ILE A 164 -6.40 6.31 14.18
C ILE A 164 -7.23 6.11 12.92
N VAL A 165 -7.92 4.96 12.84
CA VAL A 165 -8.85 4.66 11.75
C VAL A 165 -10.28 4.94 12.21
N ILE A 166 -10.98 5.80 11.48
CA ILE A 166 -12.39 6.12 11.73
C ILE A 166 -13.22 5.33 10.71
N ALA A 167 -14.08 4.43 11.20
CA ALA A 167 -14.90 3.57 10.38
C ALA A 167 -16.31 3.41 10.97
N SER A 168 -17.27 3.09 10.11
CA SER A 168 -18.65 2.79 10.50
C SER A 168 -18.85 1.28 10.69
N TRP A 169 -19.80 0.90 11.55
CA TRP A 169 -20.20 -0.49 11.75
C TRP A 169 -21.69 -0.67 11.54
N TYR A 170 -22.06 -1.66 10.74
CA TYR A 170 -23.45 -2.09 10.53
C TYR A 170 -23.66 -3.47 11.16
N LYS A 171 -24.79 -3.69 11.84
CA LYS A 171 -25.14 -5.02 12.37
C LYS A 171 -25.51 -6.01 11.26
N ALA A 172 -26.20 -5.53 10.22
CA ALA A 172 -26.50 -6.30 9.02
C ALA A 172 -25.22 -6.59 8.20
N ASP A 173 -25.30 -7.55 7.31
CA ASP A 173 -24.26 -7.76 6.28
C ASP A 173 -24.22 -6.53 5.37
N VAL A 174 -23.01 -6.05 5.05
CA VAL A 174 -22.82 -4.88 4.20
C VAL A 174 -23.02 -5.19 2.72
N MET A 175 -23.06 -6.47 2.34
CA MET A 175 -23.35 -6.92 0.98
C MET A 175 -24.87 -7.09 0.72
N GLU A 176 -25.70 -7.02 1.76
CA GLU A 176 -27.16 -7.15 1.68
C GLU A 176 -27.90 -5.79 1.74
N VAL A 177 -27.17 -4.68 1.87
CA VAL A 177 -27.70 -3.31 1.99
C VAL A 177 -27.55 -2.58 0.66
#